data_AF-A0A8T5S5X0-F1
#
_entry.id   AF-A0A8T5S5X0-F1
#
_cell.length_a   1.000
_cell.length_b   1.000
_cell.length_c   1.000
_cell.angle_alpha   90.00
_cell.angle_beta   90.00
_cell.angle_gamma   90.00
#
_symmetry.space_group_name_H-M   'P 1'
#
loop_
_entity.id
_entity.type
_entity.pdbx_description
1 polymer ?
#
loop_
_entity_poly.entity_id
_entity_poly.type
_entity_poly.pdbx_seq_one_letter_code
_entity_poly.pdbx_strand_id
1 'polypeptide(L)'
;MTLYIWKIIELPYISLNDLIYKISFELFLFPPKEAKEFIKKAVHNGFIIIDNDNKLSLSDDLSLELKNWHKKRRVEILKKFNNSTSIAQNIKNFKINDSNKFNILLKAFLDTGTINRAVLVSDSAINISTFDLHSKIIKAEIKGSQKTPYIIEISPNEKVLKHDCQDFQTKRAKNKKFCKHIAKFFLLLKEKDEKGATVFLENITKDINKWDFVS
;
A
#
# COMPACT_ATOMS: atom_id res chain seq x y z
N MET A 1 -27.26 -7.73 -4.48
CA MET A 1 -27.51 -6.28 -4.35
C MET A 1 -28.00 -5.90 -2.96
N THR A 2 -29.02 -6.57 -2.39
CA THR A 2 -29.57 -6.28 -1.04
C THR A 2 -28.52 -6.17 0.05
N LEU A 3 -27.65 -7.17 0.19
CA LEU A 3 -26.56 -7.14 1.18
C LEU A 3 -25.60 -5.95 0.98
N TYR A 4 -25.33 -5.54 -0.26
CA TYR A 4 -24.45 -4.39 -0.54
C TYR A 4 -25.09 -3.08 -0.11
N ILE A 5 -26.40 -2.91 -0.32
CA ILE A 5 -27.14 -1.76 0.17
C ILE A 5 -27.05 -1.70 1.70
N TRP A 6 -27.21 -2.84 2.39
CA TRP A 6 -27.08 -2.89 3.84
C TRP A 6 -25.66 -2.67 4.37
N LYS A 7 -24.62 -3.06 3.62
CA LYS A 7 -23.22 -2.71 3.93
C LYS A 7 -22.98 -1.20 3.92
N ILE A 8 -23.81 -0.42 3.23
CA ILE A 8 -23.70 1.04 3.16
C ILE A 8 -24.61 1.71 4.21
N ILE A 9 -25.84 1.21 4.38
CA ILE A 9 -26.81 1.81 5.31
C ILE A 9 -26.43 1.54 6.77
N GLU A 10 -25.85 0.37 7.08
CA GLU A 10 -25.39 -0.04 8.42
C GLU A 10 -26.47 0.04 9.53
N LEU A 11 -27.75 -0.05 9.17
CA LEU A 11 -28.87 -0.08 10.12
C LEU A 11 -29.42 -1.50 10.31
N PRO A 12 -29.76 -1.91 11.55
CA PRO A 12 -30.37 -3.21 11.80
C PRO A 12 -31.79 -3.32 11.23
N TYR A 13 -32.52 -2.20 11.19
CA TYR A 13 -33.87 -2.08 10.65
C TYR A 13 -34.07 -0.69 10.04
N ILE A 14 -34.99 -0.59 9.07
CA ILE A 14 -35.31 0.66 8.37
C ILE A 14 -36.76 0.65 7.87
N SER A 15 -37.44 1.79 7.87
CA SER A 15 -38.79 1.86 7.30
C SER A 15 -38.74 1.74 5.77
N LEU A 16 -39.85 1.35 5.13
CA LEU A 16 -39.92 1.28 3.66
C LEU A 16 -39.62 2.63 3.00
N ASN A 17 -40.18 3.71 3.54
CA ASN A 17 -40.00 5.06 2.99
C ASN A 17 -38.55 5.52 3.12
N ASP A 18 -37.92 5.28 4.27
CA ASP A 18 -36.52 5.62 4.48
C ASP A 18 -35.61 4.79 3.57
N LEU A 19 -35.89 3.50 3.40
CA LEU A 19 -35.10 2.65 2.51
C LEU A 19 -35.21 3.08 1.05
N ILE A 20 -36.42 3.42 0.58
CA ILE A 20 -36.61 4.00 -0.77
C ILE A 20 -35.83 5.31 -0.89
N TYR A 21 -35.94 6.18 0.12
CA TYR A 21 -35.23 7.46 0.13
C TYR A 21 -33.72 7.26 0.05
N LYS A 22 -33.15 6.38 0.89
CA LYS A 22 -31.72 6.07 0.86
C LYS A 22 -31.28 5.51 -0.48
N ILE A 23 -31.98 4.51 -1.01
CA ILE A 23 -31.63 3.90 -2.29
C ILE A 23 -31.67 4.93 -3.44
N SER A 24 -32.66 5.81 -3.44
CA SER A 24 -32.93 6.69 -4.58
C SER A 24 -32.19 8.03 -4.52
N PHE A 25 -32.07 8.61 -3.33
CA PHE A 25 -31.61 9.99 -3.16
C PHE A 25 -30.28 10.10 -2.39
N GLU A 26 -29.92 9.12 -1.56
CA GLU A 26 -28.58 9.11 -0.94
C GLU A 26 -27.59 8.28 -1.78
N LEU A 27 -28.02 7.11 -2.24
CA LEU A 27 -27.17 6.15 -2.96
C LEU A 27 -27.28 6.27 -4.48
N PHE A 28 -28.32 6.96 -4.98
CA PHE A 28 -28.60 7.15 -6.42
C PHE A 28 -28.56 5.85 -7.23
N LEU A 29 -28.99 4.73 -6.62
CA LEU A 29 -28.92 3.41 -7.26
C LEU A 29 -30.10 3.17 -8.20
N PHE A 30 -31.30 3.57 -7.79
CA PHE A 30 -32.55 3.38 -8.54
C PHE A 30 -33.48 4.57 -8.35
N PRO A 31 -34.29 4.96 -9.35
CA PRO A 31 -35.42 5.84 -9.13
C PRO A 31 -36.42 5.28 -8.10
N PRO A 32 -37.24 6.11 -7.43
CA PRO A 32 -38.11 5.66 -6.34
C PRO A 32 -39.07 4.51 -6.69
N LYS A 33 -39.59 4.49 -7.94
CA LYS A 33 -40.45 3.41 -8.42
C LYS A 33 -39.69 2.08 -8.50
N GLU A 34 -38.50 2.10 -9.09
CA GLU A 34 -37.63 0.92 -9.22
C GLU A 34 -37.09 0.46 -7.87
N ALA A 35 -36.74 1.38 -6.97
CA ALA A 35 -36.36 1.07 -5.60
C ALA A 35 -37.47 0.29 -4.86
N LYS A 36 -38.73 0.72 -5.02
CA LYS A 36 -39.89 0.03 -4.42
C LYS A 36 -40.06 -1.39 -4.98
N GLU A 37 -39.94 -1.57 -6.30
CA GLU A 37 -40.02 -2.88 -6.94
C GLU A 37 -38.85 -3.80 -6.54
N PHE A 38 -37.64 -3.24 -6.43
CA PHE A 38 -36.48 -3.95 -5.90
C PHE A 38 -36.73 -4.46 -4.47
N ILE A 39 -37.25 -3.61 -3.57
CA ILE A 39 -37.52 -3.99 -2.18
C ILE A 39 -38.59 -5.08 -2.13
N LYS A 40 -39.69 -4.95 -2.89
CA LYS A 40 -40.73 -5.99 -2.98
C LYS A 40 -40.16 -7.33 -3.41
N LYS A 41 -39.32 -7.34 -4.45
CA LYS A 41 -38.66 -8.56 -4.93
C LYS A 41 -37.72 -9.15 -3.89
N ALA A 42 -37.00 -8.31 -3.15
CA ALA A 42 -36.12 -8.76 -2.07
C ALA A 42 -36.89 -9.36 -0.89
N VAL A 43 -38.06 -8.81 -0.54
CA VAL A 43 -38.98 -9.40 0.45
C VAL A 43 -39.54 -10.73 -0.05
N HIS A 44 -40.04 -10.77 -1.28
CA HIS A 44 -40.57 -12.00 -1.89
C HIS A 44 -39.55 -13.15 -1.91
N ASN A 45 -38.28 -12.83 -2.18
CA ASN A 45 -37.19 -13.78 -2.21
C ASN A 45 -36.63 -14.14 -0.80
N GLY A 46 -37.21 -13.59 0.27
CA GLY A 46 -36.76 -13.86 1.65
C GLY A 46 -35.42 -13.22 2.02
N PHE A 47 -34.94 -12.23 1.28
CA PHE A 47 -33.72 -11.48 1.61
C PHE A 47 -33.98 -10.35 2.60
N ILE A 48 -35.20 -9.81 2.61
CA ILE A 48 -35.67 -8.79 3.55
C ILE A 48 -36.87 -9.35 4.31
N ILE A 49 -36.86 -9.20 5.63
CA ILE A 49 -37.96 -9.56 6.52
C ILE A 49 -38.68 -8.26 6.94
N ILE A 50 -40.01 -8.33 7.03
CA ILE A 50 -40.86 -7.26 7.56
C ILE A 50 -41.29 -7.70 8.96
N ASP A 51 -41.05 -6.86 9.97
CA ASP A 51 -41.54 -7.09 11.33
C ASP A 51 -42.97 -6.56 11.55
N ASN A 52 -43.51 -6.78 12.75
CA ASN A 52 -44.86 -6.34 13.12
C ASN A 52 -45.04 -4.81 13.10
N ASP A 53 -43.95 -4.05 13.15
CA ASP A 53 -43.95 -2.58 13.10
C ASP A 53 -43.75 -2.05 11.65
N ASN A 54 -43.83 -2.92 10.63
CA ASN A 54 -43.50 -2.61 9.23
C ASN A 54 -42.05 -2.13 9.01
N LYS A 55 -41.12 -2.53 9.87
CA LYS A 55 -39.69 -2.27 9.67
C LYS A 55 -39.06 -3.40 8.87
N LEU A 56 -38.15 -3.02 7.99
CA LEU A 56 -37.42 -3.90 7.09
C LEU A 56 -36.06 -4.23 7.70
N SER A 57 -35.72 -5.52 7.76
CA SER A 57 -34.41 -6.01 8.16
C SER A 57 -33.90 -7.07 7.19
N LEU A 58 -32.61 -7.37 7.22
CA LEU A 58 -32.08 -8.52 6.49
C LEU A 58 -32.57 -9.83 7.11
N SER A 59 -32.70 -10.87 6.30
CA SER A 59 -32.83 -12.23 6.81
C SER A 59 -31.64 -12.64 7.68
N ASP A 60 -31.84 -13.63 8.54
CA ASP A 60 -30.81 -14.09 9.48
C ASP A 60 -29.50 -14.49 8.79
N ASP A 61 -29.60 -15.18 7.65
CA ASP A 61 -28.43 -15.58 6.85
C ASP A 61 -27.64 -14.37 6.35
N LEU A 62 -28.32 -13.37 5.76
CA LEU A 62 -27.68 -12.16 5.25
C LEU A 62 -27.18 -11.26 6.39
N SER A 63 -27.87 -11.25 7.52
CA SER A 63 -27.45 -10.54 8.74
C SER A 63 -26.16 -11.14 9.31
N LEU A 64 -26.04 -12.48 9.32
CA LEU A 64 -24.82 -13.17 9.71
C LEU A 64 -23.68 -12.88 8.72
N GLU A 65 -23.96 -12.90 7.41
CA GLU A 65 -22.97 -12.55 6.39
C GLU A 65 -22.47 -11.12 6.56
N LEU A 66 -23.36 -10.16 6.82
CA LEU A 66 -23.03 -8.76 7.08
C LEU A 66 -22.13 -8.62 8.31
N LYS A 67 -22.45 -9.28 9.43
CA LYS A 67 -21.62 -9.29 10.65
C LYS A 67 -20.22 -9.83 10.38
N ASN A 68 -20.11 -10.93 9.63
CA ASN A 68 -18.83 -11.52 9.26
C ASN A 68 -18.01 -10.57 8.36
N TRP A 69 -18.68 -9.87 7.44
CA TRP A 69 -18.04 -8.85 6.61
C TRP A 69 -17.51 -7.68 7.45
N HIS A 70 -18.28 -7.14 8.41
CA HIS A 70 -17.81 -6.06 9.29
C HIS A 70 -16.59 -6.48 10.13
N LYS A 71 -16.56 -7.72 10.65
CA LYS A 71 -15.40 -8.25 11.39
C LYS A 71 -14.14 -8.26 10.52
N LYS A 72 -14.25 -8.82 9.30
CA LYS A 72 -13.12 -8.85 8.34
C LYS A 72 -12.67 -7.44 7.97
N ARG A 73 -13.63 -6.56 7.66
CA ARG A 73 -13.37 -5.17 7.27
C ARG A 73 -12.66 -4.37 8.37
N ARG A 74 -13.06 -4.53 9.63
CA ARG A 74 -12.37 -3.88 10.78
C ARG A 74 -10.89 -4.28 10.84
N VAL A 75 -10.58 -5.56 10.68
CA VAL A 75 -9.19 -6.05 10.67
C VAL A 75 -8.40 -5.44 9.51
N GLU A 76 -8.98 -5.34 8.32
CA GLU A 76 -8.33 -4.71 7.16
C GLU A 76 -8.09 -3.21 7.34
N ILE A 77 -9.07 -2.49 7.91
CA ILE A 77 -8.95 -1.07 8.21
C ILE A 77 -7.83 -0.85 9.23
N LEU A 78 -7.78 -1.63 10.30
CA LEU A 78 -6.72 -1.54 11.31
C LEU A 78 -5.33 -1.83 10.73
N LYS A 79 -5.20 -2.85 9.85
CA LYS A 79 -3.94 -3.11 9.13
C LYS A 79 -3.53 -1.92 8.26
N LYS A 80 -4.47 -1.30 7.54
CA LYS A 80 -4.19 -0.10 6.74
C LYS A 80 -3.76 1.07 7.61
N PHE A 81 -4.46 1.32 8.72
CA PHE A 81 -4.11 2.38 9.67
C PHE A 81 -2.71 2.19 10.25
N ASN A 82 -2.38 1.00 10.75
CA ASN A 82 -1.06 0.69 11.30
C ASN A 82 0.06 0.88 10.26
N ASN A 83 -0.17 0.47 9.01
CA ASN A 83 0.77 0.73 7.93
C ASN A 83 0.93 2.24 7.67
N SER A 84 -0.16 3.02 7.63
CA SER A 84 -0.05 4.48 7.46
C SER A 84 0.62 5.20 8.63
N THR A 85 0.44 4.73 9.87
CA THR A 85 1.08 5.30 11.05
C THR A 85 2.58 4.98 11.09
N SER A 86 2.98 3.75 10.73
CA SER A 86 4.40 3.40 10.58
C SER A 86 5.05 4.19 9.44
N ILE A 87 4.34 4.39 8.33
CA ILE A 87 4.78 5.23 7.19
C ILE A 87 4.96 6.69 7.62
N ALA A 88 3.99 7.27 8.35
CA ALA A 88 4.08 8.64 8.84
C ALA A 88 5.19 8.80 9.88
N GLN A 89 5.37 7.85 10.80
CA GLN A 89 6.49 7.82 11.75
C GLN A 89 7.83 7.64 11.03
N ASN A 90 7.91 6.80 10.00
CA ASN A 90 9.13 6.62 9.20
C ASN A 90 9.51 7.89 8.43
N ILE A 91 8.52 8.60 7.86
CA ILE A 91 8.75 9.91 7.21
C ILE A 91 9.18 10.96 8.25
N LYS A 92 8.56 10.98 9.44
CA LYS A 92 8.92 11.91 10.52
C LYS A 92 10.33 11.63 11.07
N ASN A 93 10.67 10.37 11.32
CA ASN A 93 12.00 9.94 11.76
C ASN A 93 13.07 10.23 10.69
N PHE A 94 12.73 10.10 9.40
CA PHE A 94 13.62 10.48 8.31
C PHE A 94 13.84 12.00 8.19
N LYS A 95 12.81 12.81 8.49
CA LYS A 95 12.90 14.28 8.50
C LYS A 95 13.56 14.86 9.76
N ILE A 96 13.33 14.27 10.94
CA ILE A 96 13.83 14.77 12.23
C ILE A 96 15.31 14.39 12.44
N ASN A 97 15.76 13.26 11.87
CA ASN A 97 17.10 12.74 12.12
C ASN A 97 18.10 13.21 11.06
N ASP A 98 18.22 14.53 10.91
CA ASP A 98 19.21 15.23 10.05
C ASP A 98 20.66 15.12 10.57
N SER A 99 20.88 14.49 11.73
CA SER A 99 22.21 14.18 12.30
C SER A 99 22.69 12.76 12.02
N ASN A 100 21.86 11.87 11.46
CA ASN A 100 22.25 10.49 11.18
C ASN A 100 22.90 10.36 9.80
N LYS A 101 24.18 9.96 9.78
CA LYS A 101 25.02 9.78 8.57
C LYS A 101 24.34 9.01 7.45
N PHE A 102 23.60 7.94 7.77
CA PHE A 102 22.84 7.17 6.79
C PHE A 102 21.84 8.04 6.02
N ASN A 103 21.04 8.83 6.75
CA ASN A 103 19.99 9.65 6.14
C ASN A 103 20.60 10.74 5.24
N ILE A 104 21.71 11.34 5.66
CA ILE A 104 22.44 12.34 4.88
C ILE A 104 22.89 11.74 3.54
N LEU A 105 23.54 10.57 3.58
CA LEU A 105 24.02 9.88 2.38
C LEU A 105 22.86 9.45 1.48
N LEU A 106 21.78 8.91 2.04
CA LEU A 106 20.62 8.48 1.25
C LEU A 106 19.94 9.68 0.59
N LYS A 107 19.80 10.83 1.28
CA LYS A 107 19.23 12.07 0.72
C LYS A 107 20.01 12.59 -0.48
N ALA A 108 21.33 12.35 -0.58
CA ALA A 108 22.12 12.74 -1.74
C ALA A 108 21.59 12.13 -3.05
N PHE A 109 20.90 10.99 -2.99
CA PHE A 109 20.36 10.28 -4.16
C PHE A 109 18.87 10.50 -4.41
N LEU A 110 18.18 11.26 -3.55
CA LEU A 110 16.72 11.33 -3.55
C LEU A 110 16.20 12.75 -3.66
N ASP A 111 15.08 12.91 -4.36
CA ASP A 111 14.21 14.07 -4.22
C ASP A 111 13.09 13.78 -3.20
N THR A 112 12.46 14.83 -2.68
CA THR A 112 11.39 14.72 -1.68
C THR A 112 10.24 13.84 -2.15
N GLY A 113 9.87 13.91 -3.42
CA GLY A 113 8.79 13.09 -4.00
C GLY A 113 9.15 11.60 -4.05
N THR A 114 10.42 11.26 -4.23
CA THR A 114 10.90 9.88 -4.32
C THR A 114 10.93 9.22 -2.95
N ILE A 115 11.32 9.95 -1.89
CA ILE A 115 11.22 9.46 -0.51
C ILE A 115 9.77 9.12 -0.16
N ASN A 116 8.85 10.05 -0.43
CA ASN A 116 7.42 9.84 -0.14
C ASN A 116 6.87 8.60 -0.86
N ARG A 117 7.27 8.38 -2.12
CA ARG A 117 6.88 7.19 -2.89
C ARG A 117 7.56 5.91 -2.42
N ALA A 118 8.79 5.98 -1.92
CA ALA A 118 9.56 4.84 -1.43
C ALA A 118 8.88 4.20 -0.22
N VAL A 119 8.41 5.03 0.72
CA VAL A 119 7.76 4.56 1.95
C VAL A 119 6.44 3.82 1.68
N LEU A 120 5.81 4.03 0.51
CA LEU A 120 4.62 3.29 0.08
C LEU A 120 4.92 1.88 -0.45
N VAL A 121 6.18 1.57 -0.73
CA VAL A 121 6.59 0.23 -1.16
C VAL A 121 6.65 -0.67 0.07
N SER A 122 5.94 -1.80 0.03
CA SER A 122 5.88 -2.76 1.15
C SER A 122 7.22 -3.44 1.39
N ASP A 123 7.60 -3.66 2.64
CA ASP A 123 8.80 -4.44 2.98
C ASP A 123 8.73 -5.88 2.45
N SER A 124 7.54 -6.47 2.48
CA SER A 124 7.27 -7.81 1.93
C SER A 124 7.39 -7.90 0.41
N ALA A 125 7.50 -6.76 -0.28
CA ALA A 125 7.74 -6.75 -1.73
C ALA A 125 9.22 -7.00 -2.07
N ILE A 126 10.13 -6.88 -1.10
CA ILE A 126 11.58 -7.01 -1.31
C ILE A 126 12.06 -8.36 -0.77
N ASN A 127 12.69 -9.14 -1.64
CA ASN A 127 13.38 -10.37 -1.28
C ASN A 127 14.89 -10.17 -1.44
N ILE A 128 15.65 -10.28 -0.34
CA ILE A 128 17.10 -10.08 -0.35
C ILE A 128 17.75 -11.46 -0.47
N SER A 129 18.38 -11.73 -1.61
CA SER A 129 19.07 -13.00 -1.85
C SER A 129 20.52 -12.99 -1.38
N THR A 130 21.17 -11.82 -1.38
CA THR A 130 22.55 -11.67 -0.88
C THR A 130 22.73 -10.31 -0.23
N PHE A 131 23.31 -10.30 0.97
CA PHE A 131 23.77 -9.10 1.66
C PHE A 131 25.06 -9.47 2.40
N ASP A 132 26.19 -9.34 1.70
CA ASP A 132 27.50 -9.71 2.23
C ASP A 132 28.45 -8.51 2.24
N LEU A 133 28.88 -8.14 3.44
CA LEU A 133 29.81 -7.04 3.69
C LEU A 133 31.25 -7.40 3.31
N HIS A 134 31.61 -8.69 3.31
CA HIS A 134 32.95 -9.17 3.00
C HIS A 134 33.19 -9.20 1.49
N SER A 135 32.32 -9.88 0.74
CA SER A 135 32.36 -9.85 -0.74
C SER A 135 31.90 -8.51 -1.33
N LYS A 136 31.28 -7.66 -0.50
CA LYS A 136 30.66 -6.38 -0.88
C LYS A 136 29.60 -6.53 -1.97
N ILE A 137 28.86 -7.63 -2.00
CA ILE A 137 27.81 -7.81 -3.01
C ILE A 137 26.45 -7.77 -2.33
N ILE A 138 25.53 -7.01 -2.93
CA ILE A 138 24.13 -7.02 -2.57
C ILE A 138 23.30 -7.45 -3.77
N LYS A 139 22.43 -8.44 -3.57
CA LYS A 139 21.46 -8.89 -4.55
C LYS A 139 20.08 -8.98 -3.91
N ALA A 140 19.10 -8.41 -4.58
CA ALA A 140 17.71 -8.45 -4.16
C ALA A 140 16.77 -8.42 -5.36
N GLU A 141 15.55 -8.85 -5.13
CA GLU A 141 14.42 -8.73 -6.05
C GLU A 141 13.34 -7.89 -5.38
N ILE A 142 12.65 -7.06 -6.17
CA ILE A 142 11.55 -6.25 -5.68
C ILE A 142 10.33 -6.37 -6.58
N LYS A 143 9.20 -6.79 -5.99
CA LYS A 143 7.92 -6.85 -6.67
C LYS A 143 7.45 -5.43 -7.01
N GLY A 144 7.05 -5.24 -8.25
CA GLY A 144 6.61 -3.95 -8.76
C GLY A 144 5.34 -4.03 -9.60
N SER A 145 5.22 -3.14 -10.57
CA SER A 145 4.10 -3.09 -11.51
C SER A 145 4.16 -4.15 -12.60
N GLN A 146 5.31 -4.80 -12.79
CA GLN A 146 5.49 -5.86 -13.77
C GLN A 146 5.20 -7.24 -13.17
N LYS A 147 4.91 -8.21 -14.05
CA LYS A 147 4.66 -9.60 -13.68
C LYS A 147 5.93 -10.26 -13.11
N THR A 148 7.10 -9.85 -13.59
CA THR A 148 8.41 -10.26 -13.08
C THR A 148 8.92 -9.25 -12.05
N PRO A 149 9.54 -9.72 -10.93
CA PRO A 149 10.23 -8.84 -10.00
C PRO A 149 11.37 -8.08 -10.68
N TYR A 150 11.59 -6.84 -10.24
CA TYR A 150 12.75 -6.06 -10.63
C TYR A 150 13.99 -6.52 -9.88
N ILE A 151 15.15 -6.52 -10.52
CA ILE A 151 16.42 -6.88 -9.90
C ILE A 151 17.09 -5.66 -9.26
N ILE A 152 17.75 -5.84 -8.13
CA ILE A 152 18.67 -4.85 -7.54
C ILE A 152 19.98 -5.57 -7.30
N GLU A 153 21.05 -5.11 -7.95
CA GLU A 153 22.40 -5.60 -7.73
C GLU A 153 23.33 -4.42 -7.48
N ILE A 154 24.08 -4.48 -6.38
CA ILE A 154 25.05 -3.45 -6.00
C ILE A 154 26.38 -4.13 -5.73
N SER A 155 27.39 -3.71 -6.48
CA SER A 155 28.76 -4.20 -6.36
C SER A 155 29.72 -3.02 -6.29
N PRO A 156 30.21 -2.62 -5.10
CA PRO A 156 31.24 -1.61 -4.91
C PRO A 156 32.58 -1.99 -5.52
N ASN A 157 32.87 -3.29 -5.69
CA ASN A 157 34.08 -3.75 -6.36
C ASN A 157 34.04 -3.41 -7.85
N GLU A 158 32.89 -3.65 -8.49
CA GLU A 158 32.66 -3.31 -9.90
C GLU A 158 32.22 -1.85 -10.08
N LYS A 159 31.88 -1.16 -8.98
CA LYS A 159 31.24 0.17 -8.96
C LYS A 159 29.95 0.21 -9.78
N VAL A 160 29.18 -0.86 -9.71
CA VAL A 160 27.94 -1.02 -10.48
C VAL A 160 26.74 -1.02 -9.53
N LEU A 161 25.74 -0.21 -9.87
CA LEU A 161 24.38 -0.32 -9.35
C LEU A 161 23.45 -0.66 -10.51
N LYS A 162 22.94 -1.90 -10.52
CA LYS A 162 22.03 -2.40 -11.55
C LYS A 162 20.60 -2.47 -11.04
N HIS A 163 19.67 -1.91 -11.82
CA HIS A 163 18.24 -2.00 -11.54
C HIS A 163 17.40 -1.76 -12.79
N ASP A 164 16.35 -2.55 -12.99
CA ASP A 164 15.60 -2.64 -14.24
C ASP A 164 14.19 -2.02 -14.19
N CYS A 165 13.84 -1.26 -13.15
CA CYS A 165 12.54 -0.57 -13.14
C CYS A 165 12.50 0.63 -14.11
N GLN A 166 11.36 0.85 -14.75
CA GLN A 166 11.17 1.92 -15.75
C GLN A 166 11.63 3.31 -15.29
N ASP A 167 11.30 3.72 -14.05
CA ASP A 167 11.72 5.04 -13.49
C ASP A 167 13.26 5.14 -13.43
N PHE A 168 13.91 4.03 -13.05
CA PHE A 168 15.36 3.96 -12.99
C PHE A 168 16.00 4.02 -14.37
N GLN A 169 15.57 3.13 -15.27
CA GLN A 169 16.15 3.01 -16.61
C GLN A 169 16.01 4.31 -17.42
N THR A 170 14.84 4.96 -17.34
CA THR A 170 14.56 6.14 -18.17
C THR A 170 15.14 7.44 -17.62
N LYS A 171 15.16 7.60 -16.29
CA LYS A 171 15.43 8.90 -15.64
C LYS A 171 16.48 8.86 -14.55
N ARG A 172 16.42 7.89 -13.63
CA ARG A 172 17.25 7.94 -12.41
C ARG A 172 18.70 7.54 -12.65
N ALA A 173 18.93 6.51 -13.47
CA ALA A 173 20.27 6.04 -13.82
C ALA A 173 21.13 7.15 -14.43
N LYS A 174 20.59 7.86 -15.44
CA LYS A 174 21.27 8.98 -16.13
C LYS A 174 21.72 10.10 -15.19
N ASN A 175 20.94 10.35 -14.14
CA ASN A 175 21.20 11.42 -13.17
C ASN A 175 21.94 10.91 -11.92
N LYS A 176 22.37 9.64 -11.90
CA LYS A 176 22.94 8.96 -10.72
C LYS A 176 22.07 9.15 -9.47
N LYS A 177 20.75 9.06 -9.64
CA LYS A 177 19.75 9.13 -8.57
C LYS A 177 19.12 7.77 -8.33
N PHE A 178 18.48 7.60 -7.18
CA PHE A 178 17.72 6.40 -6.87
C PHE A 178 16.25 6.57 -7.27
N CYS A 179 15.62 5.46 -7.66
CA CYS A 179 14.17 5.38 -7.78
C CYS A 179 13.55 5.02 -6.42
N LYS A 180 12.21 5.03 -6.35
CA LYS A 180 11.48 4.65 -5.12
C LYS A 180 11.81 3.24 -4.62
N HIS A 181 12.16 2.30 -5.52
CA HIS A 181 12.47 0.92 -5.15
C HIS A 181 13.83 0.82 -4.45
N ILE A 182 14.88 1.41 -5.03
CA ILE A 182 16.22 1.45 -4.43
C ILE A 182 16.19 2.23 -3.11
N ALA A 183 15.44 3.33 -3.05
CA ALA A 183 15.25 4.10 -1.83
C ALA A 183 14.64 3.24 -0.70
N LYS A 184 13.53 2.53 -0.98
CA LYS A 184 12.91 1.62 -0.02
C LYS A 184 13.86 0.50 0.37
N PHE A 185 14.61 -0.03 -0.60
CA PHE A 185 15.58 -1.08 -0.37
C PHE A 185 16.64 -0.67 0.66
N PHE A 186 17.24 0.51 0.53
CA PHE A 186 18.18 1.01 1.53
C PHE A 186 17.54 1.27 2.90
N LEU A 187 16.28 1.73 2.94
CA LEU A 187 15.55 1.88 4.20
C LEU A 187 15.34 0.51 4.90
N LEU A 188 14.99 -0.52 4.15
CA LEU A 188 14.88 -1.88 4.67
C LEU A 188 16.23 -2.44 5.14
N LEU A 189 17.31 -2.19 4.37
CA LEU A 189 18.67 -2.57 4.80
C LEU A 189 19.06 -1.89 6.09
N LYS A 190 18.71 -0.60 6.27
CA LYS A 190 18.96 0.13 7.51
C LYS A 190 18.33 -0.53 8.72
N GLU A 191 17.08 -0.98 8.59
CA GLU A 191 16.35 -1.67 9.66
C GLU A 191 17.01 -3.01 10.04
N LYS A 192 17.65 -3.69 9.07
CA LYS A 192 18.35 -4.96 9.30
C LYS A 192 19.77 -4.78 9.83
N ASP A 193 20.55 -3.90 9.21
CA ASP A 193 21.92 -3.56 9.55
C ASP A 193 22.26 -2.15 9.04
N GLU A 194 22.07 -1.17 9.92
CA GLU A 194 22.35 0.23 9.63
C GLU A 194 23.82 0.49 9.27
N LYS A 195 24.77 -0.19 9.94
CA LYS A 195 26.20 0.02 9.68
C LYS A 195 26.55 -0.45 8.28
N GLY A 196 26.15 -1.66 7.93
CA GLY A 196 26.37 -2.21 6.60
C GLY A 196 25.72 -1.38 5.51
N ALA A 197 24.44 -1.02 5.67
CA ALA A 197 23.72 -0.17 4.72
C ALA A 197 24.42 1.19 4.51
N THR A 198 24.92 1.80 5.59
CA THR A 198 25.67 3.05 5.54
C THR A 198 26.98 2.90 4.78
N VAL A 199 27.74 1.82 5.00
CA VAL A 199 28.99 1.54 4.27
C VAL A 199 28.75 1.47 2.77
N PHE A 200 27.68 0.82 2.32
CA PHE A 200 27.36 0.78 0.88
C PHE A 200 27.03 2.16 0.32
N LEU A 201 26.22 2.96 1.02
CA LEU A 201 25.94 4.34 0.61
C LEU A 201 27.20 5.21 0.57
N GLU A 202 28.13 5.05 1.51
CA GLU A 202 29.41 5.75 1.50
C GLU A 202 30.26 5.38 0.29
N ASN A 203 30.35 4.09 -0.05
CA ASN A 203 31.09 3.63 -1.22
C ASN A 203 30.52 4.23 -2.52
N ILE A 204 29.19 4.31 -2.63
CA ILE A 204 28.52 4.93 -3.77
C ILE A 204 28.77 6.43 -3.80
N THR A 205 28.64 7.11 -2.66
CA THR A 205 28.72 8.59 -2.58
C THR A 205 30.13 9.12 -2.80
N LYS A 206 31.14 8.47 -2.20
CA LYS A 206 32.55 8.93 -2.23
C LYS A 206 33.11 9.02 -3.64
N ASP A 207 32.69 8.11 -4.52
CA ASP A 207 33.25 7.92 -5.85
C ASP A 207 32.16 7.97 -6.93
N ILE A 208 31.04 8.67 -6.69
CA ILE A 208 29.81 8.59 -7.51
C ILE A 208 30.05 8.73 -9.02
N ASN A 209 31.00 9.55 -9.43
CA ASN A 209 31.34 9.74 -10.84
C ASN A 209 31.92 8.50 -11.51
N LYS A 210 32.56 7.61 -10.74
CA LYS A 210 33.11 6.31 -11.18
C LYS A 210 32.11 5.16 -11.06
N TRP A 211 30.91 5.42 -10.56
CA TRP A 211 29.86 4.41 -10.48
C TRP A 211 28.99 4.41 -11.73
N ASP A 212 28.71 3.22 -12.23
CA ASP A 212 27.80 2.98 -13.34
C ASP A 212 26.43 2.54 -12.84
N PHE A 213 25.42 3.31 -13.24
CA PHE A 213 24.03 3.04 -12.94
C PHE A 213 23.41 2.37 -14.18
N VAL A 214 23.29 1.05 -14.14
CA VAL A 214 22.93 0.23 -15.31
C VAL A 214 21.52 -0.35 -15.17
N SER A 215 20.87 -0.48 -16.32
CA SER A 215 19.49 -0.96 -16.47
C SER A 215 19.40 -2.45 -16.70
#